data_AF-A0A134CD84-F1
#
_entry.id   AF-A0A134CD84-F1
#
_cell.length_a   1.000
_cell.length_b   1.000
_cell.length_c   1.000
_cell.angle_alpha   90.00
_cell.angle_beta   90.00
_cell.angle_gamma   90.00
#
_symmetry.space_group_name_H-M   'P 1'
#
loop_
_entity.id
_entity.type
_entity.pdbx_description
1 polymer ?
#
loop_
_entity_poly.entity_id
_entity_poly.type
_entity_poly.pdbx_seq_one_letter_code
_entity_poly.pdbx_strand_id
1 'polypeptide(L)'
;IVKDGNQNNELATMNDGLKFMGDSGTVTGVKLNNQVNIVGGVAAVKDGNKVTNLTDNNIGVESMADNENGKNAKLVVRLAKNLSDLESITFNSKDKTNPMKINGDAKTIENIKKMTFGKDGSTDSITVDGENKVITGLSNTKLPTDGTPMQADQAASQGQLKQVLDKANDTDK
;
A
#
# COMPACT_ATOMS: atom_id res chain seq x y z
N ILE A 1 26.16 35.46 -29.40
CA ILE A 1 25.96 36.47 -28.34
C ILE A 1 24.80 37.35 -28.80
N VAL A 2 23.69 37.35 -28.06
CA VAL A 2 22.56 38.25 -28.31
C VAL A 2 22.69 39.42 -27.34
N LYS A 3 22.67 40.65 -27.83
CA LYS A 3 22.76 41.85 -26.98
C LYS A 3 21.36 42.31 -26.58
N ASP A 4 21.12 42.44 -25.29
CA ASP A 4 19.96 43.16 -24.74
C ASP A 4 20.48 44.39 -23.99
N GLY A 5 20.44 45.55 -24.65
CA GLY A 5 21.13 46.76 -24.18
C GLY A 5 22.65 46.53 -24.00
N ASN A 6 23.14 46.74 -22.77
CA ASN A 6 24.54 46.54 -22.39
C ASN A 6 24.84 45.11 -21.87
N GLN A 7 23.86 44.21 -21.84
CA GLN A 7 24.03 42.83 -21.38
C GLN A 7 24.27 41.88 -22.57
N ASN A 8 25.28 41.02 -22.42
CA ASN A 8 25.57 39.95 -23.36
C ASN A 8 24.86 38.66 -22.90
N ASN A 9 23.93 38.16 -23.71
CA ASN A 9 23.26 36.89 -23.47
C ASN A 9 23.85 35.78 -24.35
N GLU A 10 23.84 34.55 -23.84
CA GLU A 10 24.18 33.36 -24.61
C GLU A 10 23.10 33.07 -25.66
N LEU A 11 23.52 32.66 -26.85
CA LEU A 11 22.60 32.30 -27.93
C LEU A 11 22.28 30.81 -27.80
N ALA A 12 21.05 30.47 -27.42
CA ALA A 12 20.58 29.08 -27.44
C ALA A 12 20.36 28.60 -28.88
N THR A 13 20.77 27.37 -29.16
CA THR A 13 20.67 26.68 -30.43
C THR A 13 20.00 25.32 -30.24
N MET A 14 19.59 24.65 -31.33
CA MET A 14 19.09 23.27 -31.25
C MET A 14 20.16 22.25 -30.79
N ASN A 15 21.42 22.66 -30.62
CA ASN A 15 22.45 21.83 -30.00
C ASN A 15 22.47 21.91 -28.47
N ASP A 16 21.79 22.91 -27.89
CA ASP A 16 21.58 23.03 -26.45
C ASP A 16 20.42 22.15 -26.00
N GLY A 17 20.24 22.02 -24.68
CA GLY A 17 19.21 21.15 -24.12
C GLY A 17 19.24 21.04 -22.61
N LEU A 18 18.33 20.22 -22.08
CA LEU A 18 18.28 19.89 -20.65
C LEU A 18 19.08 18.62 -20.36
N LYS A 19 19.70 18.57 -19.19
CA LYS A 19 20.38 17.37 -18.67
C LYS A 19 19.53 16.79 -17.54
N PHE A 20 19.27 15.50 -17.61
CA PHE A 20 18.51 14.77 -16.60
C PHE A 20 19.38 13.65 -16.02
N MET A 21 19.29 13.44 -14.72
CA MET A 21 19.90 12.29 -14.06
C MET A 21 18.79 11.62 -13.25
N GLY A 22 18.40 10.42 -13.67
CA GLY A 22 17.50 9.57 -12.90
C GLY A 22 18.28 8.64 -11.97
N ASP A 23 17.56 7.70 -11.35
CA ASP A 23 18.13 6.72 -10.40
C ASP A 23 19.24 5.83 -10.98
N SER A 24 19.42 5.82 -12.30
CA SER A 24 20.55 5.18 -12.98
C SER A 24 21.91 5.84 -12.71
N GLY A 25 21.94 7.04 -12.11
CA GLY A 25 23.17 7.77 -11.80
C GLY A 25 23.93 8.33 -13.02
N THR A 26 23.40 8.14 -14.23
CA THR A 26 23.99 8.65 -15.47
C THR A 26 23.25 9.88 -15.97
N VAL A 27 23.98 10.94 -16.28
CA VAL A 27 23.41 12.15 -16.88
C VAL A 27 23.10 11.90 -18.35
N THR A 28 21.84 12.07 -18.74
CA THR A 28 21.37 12.02 -20.13
C THR A 28 20.98 13.42 -20.59
N GLY A 29 21.59 13.89 -21.67
CA GLY A 29 21.24 15.17 -22.30
C GLY A 29 20.13 14.99 -23.33
N VAL A 30 19.10 15.84 -23.28
CA VAL A 30 18.03 15.93 -24.27
C VAL A 30 18.09 17.31 -24.92
N LYS A 31 18.41 17.35 -26.22
CA LYS A 31 18.49 18.59 -27.00
C LYS A 31 17.13 19.27 -27.12
N LEU A 32 17.12 20.59 -27.32
CA LEU A 32 15.91 21.35 -27.62
C LEU A 32 15.14 20.73 -28.81
N ASN A 33 13.80 20.88 -28.80
CA ASN A 33 12.88 20.30 -29.77
C ASN A 33 12.89 18.75 -29.84
N ASN A 34 13.35 18.07 -28.79
CA ASN A 34 13.20 16.63 -28.62
C ASN A 34 12.31 16.29 -27.42
N GLN A 35 11.72 15.10 -27.45
CA GLN A 35 10.85 14.60 -26.38
C GLN A 35 11.68 13.95 -25.26
N VAL A 36 11.29 14.22 -24.01
CA VAL A 36 11.74 13.48 -22.82
C VAL A 36 10.70 12.41 -22.51
N ASN A 37 11.12 11.14 -22.49
CA ASN A 37 10.27 10.05 -22.01
C ASN A 37 10.49 9.84 -20.52
N ILE A 38 9.41 9.65 -19.76
CA ILE A 38 9.45 9.39 -18.32
C ILE A 38 9.17 7.90 -18.13
N VAL A 39 10.16 7.18 -17.63
CA VAL A 39 10.10 5.71 -17.43
C VAL A 39 10.49 5.38 -15.99
N GLY A 40 9.82 4.40 -15.38
CA GLY A 40 10.12 3.93 -14.03
C GLY A 40 11.34 2.99 -14.02
N GLY A 41 12.18 3.07 -12.99
CA GLY A 41 13.48 2.37 -12.89
C GLY A 41 13.46 0.84 -12.71
N VAL A 42 12.37 0.16 -13.06
CA VAL A 42 12.29 -1.31 -13.03
C VAL A 42 12.88 -1.88 -14.33
N ALA A 43 13.72 -2.93 -14.21
CA ALA A 43 14.20 -3.66 -15.37
C ALA A 43 13.02 -4.34 -16.10
N ALA A 44 12.79 -3.93 -17.35
CA ALA A 44 11.67 -4.40 -18.15
C ALA A 44 11.88 -5.85 -18.60
N VAL A 45 10.94 -6.73 -18.24
CA VAL A 45 10.76 -8.02 -18.91
C VAL A 45 9.87 -7.78 -20.13
N LYS A 46 10.34 -8.15 -21.32
CA LYS A 46 9.69 -7.81 -22.59
C LYS A 46 9.11 -9.04 -23.28
N ASP A 47 7.91 -8.89 -23.82
CA ASP A 47 7.34 -9.73 -24.87
C ASP A 47 7.04 -8.84 -26.09
N GLY A 48 7.89 -8.93 -27.11
CA GLY A 48 7.92 -7.98 -28.22
C GLY A 48 8.11 -6.53 -27.75
N ASN A 49 7.13 -5.67 -28.05
CA ASN A 49 7.14 -4.25 -27.70
C ASN A 49 6.45 -3.95 -26.35
N LYS A 50 5.97 -4.98 -25.62
CA LYS A 50 5.26 -4.82 -24.34
C LYS A 50 6.17 -5.18 -23.17
N VAL A 51 6.16 -4.37 -22.11
CA VAL A 51 6.74 -4.73 -20.82
C VAL A 51 5.68 -5.49 -20.01
N THR A 52 5.99 -6.70 -19.55
CA THR A 52 4.98 -7.62 -18.98
C THR A 52 4.98 -7.68 -17.46
N ASN A 53 6.07 -7.28 -16.82
CA ASN A 53 6.24 -7.27 -15.35
C ASN A 53 5.86 -5.94 -14.70
N LEU A 54 5.15 -5.07 -15.42
CA LEU A 54 4.70 -3.77 -14.94
C LEU A 54 3.19 -3.65 -15.10
N THR A 55 2.55 -3.03 -14.12
CA THR A 55 1.13 -2.70 -14.18
C THR A 55 0.93 -1.42 -14.97
N ASP A 56 0.05 -1.45 -15.95
CA ASP A 56 -0.45 -0.24 -16.58
C ASP A 56 -1.25 0.59 -15.55
N ASN A 57 -1.31 1.90 -15.74
CA ASN A 57 -2.22 2.83 -15.03
C ASN A 57 -2.00 3.11 -13.53
N ASN A 58 -1.19 2.33 -12.80
CA ASN A 58 -0.98 2.54 -11.37
C ASN A 58 -0.15 3.79 -11.02
N ILE A 59 0.65 4.31 -11.95
CA ILE A 59 1.44 5.54 -11.81
C ILE A 59 0.91 6.59 -12.78
N GLY A 60 0.42 7.70 -12.26
CA GLY A 60 0.05 8.88 -13.03
C GLY A 60 1.18 9.89 -13.07
N VAL A 61 1.43 10.48 -14.24
CA VAL A 61 2.36 11.60 -14.43
C VAL A 61 1.58 12.78 -15.01
N GLU A 62 1.42 13.82 -14.21
CA GLU A 62 0.70 15.04 -14.59
C GLU A 62 1.70 16.17 -14.86
N SER A 63 1.61 16.81 -16.03
CA SER A 63 2.29 18.08 -16.27
C SER A 63 1.37 19.21 -15.84
N MET A 64 1.86 20.07 -14.96
CA MET A 64 1.13 21.23 -14.43
C MET A 64 1.98 22.49 -14.63
N ALA A 65 1.34 23.63 -14.82
CA ALA A 65 2.05 24.91 -14.76
C ALA A 65 2.56 25.15 -13.32
N ASP A 66 3.80 25.62 -13.19
CA ASP A 66 4.35 26.05 -11.91
C ASP A 66 3.84 27.47 -11.60
N ASN A 67 2.76 27.52 -10.82
CA ASN A 67 2.01 28.74 -10.55
C ASN A 67 2.79 29.78 -9.72
N GLU A 68 3.98 29.46 -9.21
CA GLU A 68 4.78 30.44 -8.47
C GLU A 68 5.44 31.48 -9.38
N ASN A 69 5.64 31.20 -10.68
CA ASN A 69 6.26 32.16 -11.61
C ASN A 69 5.80 32.05 -13.07
N GLY A 70 4.89 31.12 -13.43
CA GLY A 70 4.32 31.00 -14.78
C GLY A 70 5.31 30.66 -15.90
N LYS A 71 6.57 30.39 -15.56
CA LYS A 71 7.68 30.15 -16.50
C LYS A 71 8.14 28.69 -16.52
N ASN A 72 7.81 27.91 -15.50
CA ASN A 72 8.25 26.53 -15.34
C ASN A 72 7.07 25.57 -15.47
N ALA A 73 7.35 24.34 -15.94
CA ALA A 73 6.44 23.22 -15.85
C ALA A 73 6.82 22.35 -14.65
N LYS A 74 5.82 21.90 -13.89
CA LYS A 74 5.95 20.93 -12.82
C LYS A 74 5.46 19.57 -13.31
N LEU A 75 6.26 18.53 -13.10
CA LEU A 75 5.82 17.14 -13.27
C LEU A 75 5.45 16.58 -11.90
N VAL A 76 4.19 16.19 -11.73
CA VAL A 76 3.70 15.59 -10.51
C VAL A 76 3.50 14.10 -10.75
N VAL A 77 4.18 13.28 -9.95
CA VAL A 77 4.03 11.82 -9.98
C VAL A 77 3.09 11.41 -8.85
N ARG A 78 2.07 10.61 -9.16
CA ARG A 78 1.08 10.14 -8.18
C ARG A 78 0.79 8.66 -8.38
N LEU A 79 0.39 7.99 -7.30
CA LEU A 79 -0.24 6.68 -7.38
C LEU A 79 -1.72 6.84 -7.77
N ALA A 80 -2.27 5.88 -8.50
CA ALA A 80 -3.69 5.78 -8.72
C ALA A 80 -4.43 5.57 -7.37
N LYS A 81 -5.67 6.08 -7.27
CA LYS A 81 -6.50 5.86 -6.06
C LYS A 81 -6.79 4.38 -5.83
N ASN A 82 -6.96 3.63 -6.92
CA ASN A 82 -7.10 2.19 -6.92
C ASN A 82 -5.87 1.61 -7.59
N LEU A 83 -5.16 0.74 -6.89
CA LEU A 83 -4.05 -0.02 -7.45
C LEU A 83 -4.58 -1.38 -7.92
N SER A 84 -4.40 -1.72 -9.20
CA SER A 84 -4.79 -3.01 -9.77
C SER A 84 -3.58 -3.81 -10.24
N ASP A 85 -3.77 -5.11 -10.48
CA ASP A 85 -2.77 -5.99 -11.11
C ASP A 85 -1.43 -6.10 -10.34
N LEU A 86 -1.43 -5.79 -9.04
CA LEU A 86 -0.29 -6.00 -8.16
C LEU A 86 -0.17 -7.48 -7.79
N GLU A 87 1.00 -8.08 -8.01
CA GLU A 87 1.28 -9.47 -7.60
C GLU A 87 1.32 -9.61 -6.06
N SER A 88 1.98 -8.68 -5.37
CA SER A 88 2.02 -8.66 -3.91
C SER A 88 2.43 -7.30 -3.31
N ILE A 89 2.10 -7.11 -2.03
CA ILE A 89 2.59 -6.01 -1.20
C ILE A 89 3.32 -6.62 -0.01
N THR A 90 4.57 -6.21 0.19
CA THR A 90 5.40 -6.68 1.31
C THR A 90 5.73 -5.52 2.24
N PHE A 91 5.41 -5.67 3.52
CA PHE A 91 5.70 -4.69 4.56
C PHE A 91 6.95 -5.11 5.35
N ASN A 92 7.78 -4.13 5.71
CA ASN A 92 8.99 -4.34 6.53
C ASN A 92 10.01 -5.31 5.90
N SER A 93 10.26 -5.15 4.59
CA SER A 93 11.10 -6.06 3.79
C SER A 93 12.61 -5.89 3.95
N LYS A 94 13.10 -4.74 4.45
CA LYS A 94 14.52 -4.40 4.36
C LYS A 94 15.43 -5.23 5.27
N ASP A 95 14.98 -5.67 6.45
CA ASP A 95 15.90 -6.15 7.50
C ASP A 95 15.38 -7.27 8.41
N LYS A 96 14.28 -7.98 8.07
CA LYS A 96 13.69 -8.97 9.01
C LYS A 96 13.35 -10.31 8.36
N THR A 97 13.60 -11.38 9.11
CA THR A 97 13.07 -12.70 8.87
C THR A 97 11.54 -12.65 8.97
N ASN A 98 10.83 -13.15 7.94
CA ASN A 98 9.37 -13.24 7.86
C ASN A 98 8.62 -11.89 7.76
N PRO A 99 8.77 -11.14 6.65
CA PRO A 99 7.98 -9.93 6.43
C PRO A 99 6.48 -10.26 6.30
N MET A 100 5.62 -9.30 6.64
CA MET A 100 4.20 -9.42 6.31
C MET A 100 4.03 -9.27 4.81
N LYS A 101 3.37 -10.25 4.19
CA LYS A 101 3.11 -10.26 2.75
C LYS A 101 1.62 -10.42 2.50
N ILE A 102 1.08 -9.52 1.69
CA ILE A 102 -0.23 -9.67 1.04
C ILE A 102 0.06 -10.17 -0.37
N ASN A 103 -0.34 -11.40 -0.67
CA ASN A 103 -0.09 -12.04 -1.97
C ASN A 103 -1.40 -12.07 -2.78
N GLY A 104 -1.45 -11.33 -3.89
CA GLY A 104 -2.61 -11.25 -4.77
C GLY A 104 -2.86 -12.54 -5.55
N ASP A 105 -1.79 -13.18 -6.01
CA ASP A 105 -1.84 -14.42 -6.78
C ASP A 105 -2.31 -15.58 -5.92
N ALA A 106 -1.68 -15.77 -4.76
CA ALA A 106 -2.02 -16.84 -3.82
C ALA A 106 -3.28 -16.53 -2.98
N LYS A 107 -3.75 -15.27 -2.98
CA LYS A 107 -4.85 -14.78 -2.15
C LYS A 107 -4.62 -15.01 -0.65
N THR A 108 -3.38 -14.83 -0.20
CA THR A 108 -2.98 -15.04 1.20
C THR A 108 -2.47 -13.76 1.85
N ILE A 109 -2.55 -13.73 3.18
CA ILE A 109 -1.84 -12.77 4.01
C ILE A 109 -1.06 -13.55 5.07
N GLU A 110 0.25 -13.33 5.11
CA GLU A 110 1.18 -14.09 5.97
C GLU A 110 1.89 -13.20 6.99
N ASN A 111 2.36 -13.82 8.07
CA ASN A 111 3.12 -13.20 9.15
C ASN A 111 2.36 -12.05 9.85
N ILE A 112 1.04 -12.19 9.99
CA ILE A 112 0.21 -11.31 10.82
C ILE A 112 0.34 -11.76 12.28
N LYS A 113 0.83 -10.86 13.14
CA LYS A 113 0.90 -11.13 14.58
C LYS A 113 -0.44 -10.91 15.29
N LYS A 114 -1.16 -9.85 14.89
CA LYS A 114 -2.44 -9.45 15.49
C LYS A 114 -3.29 -8.75 14.43
N MET A 115 -4.58 -9.07 14.39
CA MET A 115 -5.59 -8.40 13.56
C MET A 115 -6.71 -7.90 14.46
N THR A 116 -7.02 -6.60 14.41
CA THR A 116 -8.08 -5.99 15.19
C THR A 116 -9.12 -5.37 14.25
N PHE A 117 -10.37 -5.77 14.43
CA PHE A 117 -11.55 -5.18 13.79
C PHE A 117 -12.16 -4.16 14.75
N GLY A 118 -12.21 -2.90 14.35
CA GLY A 118 -12.59 -1.79 15.23
C GLY A 118 -11.37 -1.05 15.79
N LYS A 119 -11.58 -0.24 16.83
CA LYS A 119 -10.50 0.52 17.48
C LYS A 119 -9.76 -0.36 18.49
N ASP A 120 -8.42 -0.39 18.41
CA ASP A 120 -7.60 -1.14 19.37
C ASP A 120 -7.88 -0.72 20.83
N GLY A 121 -7.95 -1.72 21.71
CA GLY A 121 -8.32 -1.55 23.12
C GLY A 121 -9.78 -1.14 23.38
N SER A 122 -10.62 -1.02 22.36
CA SER A 122 -12.05 -0.70 22.52
C SER A 122 -12.87 -1.94 22.89
N THR A 123 -13.93 -1.74 23.67
CA THR A 123 -14.96 -2.76 23.94
C THR A 123 -15.73 -3.19 22.70
N ASP A 124 -15.73 -2.35 21.65
CA ASP A 124 -16.44 -2.61 20.39
C ASP A 124 -15.52 -3.22 19.33
N SER A 125 -14.36 -3.76 19.76
CA SER A 125 -13.38 -4.38 18.87
C SER A 125 -13.35 -5.89 19.01
N ILE A 126 -13.00 -6.58 17.93
CA ILE A 126 -12.66 -8.01 17.94
C ILE A 126 -11.19 -8.12 17.57
N THR A 127 -10.41 -8.88 18.33
CA THR A 127 -8.99 -9.09 18.06
C THR A 127 -8.68 -10.57 17.87
N VAL A 128 -8.05 -10.91 16.75
CA VAL A 128 -7.40 -12.21 16.52
C VAL A 128 -5.92 -12.05 16.86
N ASP A 129 -5.49 -12.66 17.95
CA ASP A 129 -4.12 -12.58 18.47
C ASP A 129 -3.37 -13.88 18.13
N GLY A 130 -2.49 -13.82 17.14
CA GLY A 130 -1.71 -14.97 16.69
C GLY A 130 -0.58 -15.35 17.64
N GLU A 131 -0.11 -14.41 18.49
CA GLU A 131 0.91 -14.68 19.50
C GLU A 131 0.33 -15.51 20.64
N ASN A 132 -0.80 -15.03 21.19
CA ASN A 132 -1.49 -15.69 22.29
C ASN A 132 -2.44 -16.81 21.82
N LYS A 133 -2.65 -16.93 20.51
CA LYS A 133 -3.55 -17.92 19.87
C LYS A 133 -4.99 -17.84 20.39
N VAL A 134 -5.50 -16.61 20.57
CA VAL A 134 -6.85 -16.35 21.09
C VAL A 134 -7.61 -15.35 20.23
N ILE A 135 -8.94 -15.42 20.32
CA ILE A 135 -9.85 -14.40 19.80
C ILE A 135 -10.50 -13.70 21.01
N THR A 136 -10.39 -12.38 21.09
CA THR A 136 -10.96 -11.56 22.17
C THR A 136 -11.94 -10.53 21.63
N GLY A 137 -12.72 -9.92 22.52
CA GLY A 137 -13.72 -8.90 22.14
C GLY A 137 -15.09 -9.47 21.70
N LEU A 138 -15.28 -10.78 21.83
CA LEU A 138 -16.59 -11.40 21.66
C LEU A 138 -17.60 -10.83 22.68
N SER A 139 -18.77 -10.40 22.21
CA SER A 139 -19.80 -9.76 23.04
C SER A 139 -20.62 -10.76 23.87
N ASN A 140 -20.74 -12.00 23.39
CA ASN A 140 -21.45 -13.10 24.05
C ASN A 140 -20.64 -13.69 25.21
N THR A 141 -20.44 -12.91 26.27
CA THR A 141 -19.64 -13.28 27.45
C THR A 141 -20.44 -14.00 28.54
N LYS A 142 -21.78 -14.01 28.42
CA LYS A 142 -22.69 -14.62 29.40
C LYS A 142 -23.62 -15.62 28.74
N LEU A 143 -23.93 -16.71 29.45
CA LEU A 143 -24.92 -17.68 29.00
C LEU A 143 -26.32 -17.07 29.20
N PRO A 144 -27.16 -16.96 28.17
CA PRO A 144 -28.49 -16.37 28.33
C PRO A 144 -29.38 -17.26 29.20
N THR A 145 -30.40 -16.66 29.82
CA THR A 145 -31.33 -17.35 30.73
C THR A 145 -32.24 -18.32 30.00
N ASP A 146 -32.65 -17.95 28.80
CA ASP A 146 -33.31 -18.81 27.83
C ASP A 146 -32.47 -18.84 26.55
N GLY A 147 -32.43 -19.97 25.84
CA GLY A 147 -31.56 -20.15 24.68
C GLY A 147 -31.92 -19.28 23.47
N THR A 148 -32.94 -18.43 23.56
CA THR A 148 -33.49 -17.65 22.44
C THR A 148 -32.47 -16.74 21.76
N PRO A 149 -31.56 -16.04 22.47
CA PRO A 149 -30.53 -15.20 21.83
C PRO A 149 -29.38 -16.00 21.23
N MET A 150 -29.29 -17.31 21.50
CA MET A 150 -28.18 -18.15 21.00
C MET A 150 -28.34 -18.42 19.51
N GLN A 151 -27.25 -18.30 18.78
CA GLN A 151 -27.17 -18.63 17.37
C GLN A 151 -26.22 -19.82 17.17
N ALA A 152 -26.65 -20.80 16.39
CA ALA A 152 -25.90 -22.04 16.19
C ALA A 152 -24.60 -21.84 15.39
N ASP A 153 -24.48 -20.74 14.65
CA ASP A 153 -23.35 -20.38 13.79
C ASP A 153 -22.39 -19.35 14.42
N GLN A 154 -22.64 -18.96 15.67
CA GLN A 154 -21.77 -18.05 16.42
C GLN A 154 -20.83 -18.80 17.35
N ALA A 155 -19.57 -18.36 17.42
CA ALA A 155 -18.60 -18.90 18.36
C ALA A 155 -19.01 -18.59 19.81
N ALA A 156 -18.93 -19.57 20.71
CA ALA A 156 -19.13 -19.35 22.14
C ALA A 156 -17.88 -18.77 22.81
N SER A 157 -18.06 -17.91 23.83
CA SER A 157 -16.93 -17.43 24.64
C SER A 157 -16.57 -18.43 25.75
N GLN A 158 -15.31 -18.38 26.22
CA GLN A 158 -14.88 -19.15 27.39
C GLN A 158 -15.71 -18.83 28.66
N GLY A 159 -16.21 -17.59 28.77
CA GLY A 159 -17.11 -17.20 29.86
C GLY A 159 -18.45 -17.93 29.84
N GLN A 160 -19.03 -18.16 28.64
CA GLN A 160 -20.25 -18.96 28.48
C GLN A 160 -20.01 -20.43 28.83
N LEU A 161 -18.92 -21.02 28.33
CA LEU A 161 -18.58 -22.42 28.61
C LEU A 161 -18.35 -22.65 30.10
N LYS A 162 -17.69 -21.71 30.79
CA LYS A 162 -17.52 -21.79 32.25
C LYS A 162 -18.86 -21.82 32.98
N GLN A 163 -19.82 -20.97 32.59
CA GLN A 163 -21.15 -20.95 33.23
C GLN A 163 -21.92 -22.26 33.00
N VAL A 164 -21.77 -22.89 31.83
CA VAL A 164 -22.35 -24.23 31.57
C VAL A 164 -21.71 -25.27 32.48
N LEU A 165 -20.37 -25.28 32.59
CA LEU A 165 -19.64 -26.21 33.45
C LEU A 165 -20.04 -26.05 34.93
N ASP A 166 -20.14 -24.82 35.41
CA ASP A 166 -20.56 -24.53 36.78
C ASP A 166 -21.98 -25.07 37.04
N LYS A 167 -22.94 -24.83 36.12
CA LYS A 167 -24.32 -25.36 36.23
C LYS A 167 -24.38 -26.89 36.19
N ALA A 168 -23.57 -27.52 35.34
CA ALA A 168 -23.50 -28.98 35.25
C ALA A 168 -23.04 -29.60 36.57
N ASN A 169 -21.97 -29.04 37.17
CA ASN A 169 -21.42 -29.51 38.45
C ASN A 169 -22.35 -29.26 39.64
N ASP A 170 -23.19 -28.21 39.59
CA ASP A 170 -24.18 -27.93 40.64
C ASP A 170 -25.37 -28.91 40.60
N THR A 171 -25.60 -29.61 39.49
CA THR A 171 -26.70 -30.59 39.36
C THR A 171 -26.32 -31.96 39.96
N ASP A 172 -25.03 -32.21 40.20
CA ASP A 172 -24.50 -33.44 40.83
C ASP A 172 -24.47 -33.38 42.38
N LYS A 173 -25.05 -32.34 43.00
CA LYS A 173 -25.20 -32.17 44.45
C LYS A 173 -26.66 -32.24 44.88
#